data_AF-A0A2G9M9K2-F1
#
_entry.id   AF-A0A2G9M9K2-F1
#
_cell.length_a   1.000
_cell.length_b   1.000
_cell.length_c   1.000
_cell.angle_alpha   90.00
_cell.angle_beta   90.00
_cell.angle_gamma   90.00
#
_symmetry.space_group_name_H-M   'P 1'
#
loop_
_entity.id
_entity.type
_entity.pdbx_description
1 polymer ?
#
loop_
_entity_poly.entity_id
_entity_poly.type
_entity_poly.pdbx_seq_one_letter_code
_entity_poly.pdbx_strand_id
1 'polypeptide(L)' 'MVEYKCFECNKKIPADYIRKKVRCPHCGSRILFKARKSVTLVKAR' A
#
# COMPACT_ATOMS: atom_id res chain seq x y z
N MET A 1 -2.38 -5.50 -10.93
CA MET A 1 -2.32 -5.96 -9.53
C MET A 1 -2.58 -4.80 -8.56
N VAL A 2 -3.19 -5.00 -7.39
CA VAL A 2 -3.34 -3.95 -6.37
C VAL A 2 -2.19 -4.09 -5.38
N GLU A 3 -1.39 -3.04 -5.24
CA GLU A 3 -0.29 -3.00 -4.28
C GLU A 3 -0.69 -2.09 -3.12
N TYR A 4 -0.37 -2.55 -1.92
CA TYR A 4 -0.54 -1.77 -0.71
C TYR A 4 0.83 -1.36 -0.20
N LYS A 5 0.90 -0.25 0.51
CA LYS A 5 2.11 0.24 1.13
C LYS A 5 1.86 0.35 2.62
N CYS A 6 2.84 -0.10 3.41
CA CYS A 6 2.80 0.03 4.85
C CYS A 6 3.06 1.48 5.27
N PHE A 7 2.31 1.98 6.26
CA PHE A 7 2.50 3.33 6.79
C PHE A 7 3.85 3.51 7.50
N GLU A 8 4.29 2.52 8.27
CA GLU A 8 5.53 2.63 9.06
C GLU A 8 6.78 2.27 8.25
N CYS A 9 6.82 1.08 7.64
CA CYS A 9 8.03 0.61 6.95
C CYS A 9 8.11 1.04 5.49
N ASN A 10 7.07 1.70 4.95
CA ASN A 10 6.98 2.13 3.55
C ASN A 10 7.19 1.03 2.49
N LYS A 11 7.25 -0.25 2.90
CA LYS A 11 7.40 -1.38 1.98
C LYS A 11 6.11 -1.64 1.23
N LYS A 12 6.24 -2.06 -0.03
CA LYS A 12 5.13 -2.51 -0.87
C LYS A 12 4.76 -3.94 -0.50
N ILE A 13 3.48 -4.20 -0.39
CA ILE A 13 2.89 -5.48 0.01
C ILE A 13 1.89 -5.86 -1.08
N PRO A 14 2.01 -7.04 -1.69
CA PRO A 14 1.03 -7.49 -2.66
C PRO A 14 -0.30 -7.85 -1.97
N ALA A 15 -1.41 -7.64 -2.68
CA ALA A 15 -2.76 -7.81 -2.14
C ALA A 15 -3.06 -9.22 -1.58
N ASP A 16 -2.32 -10.24 -2.03
CA ASP A 16 -2.49 -11.63 -1.59
C ASP A 16 -2.23 -11.81 -0.09
N TYR A 17 -1.31 -11.04 0.50
CA TYR A 17 -1.02 -11.12 1.94
C TYR A 17 -2.11 -10.49 2.81
N ILE A 18 -2.88 -9.54 2.27
CA ILE A 18 -3.90 -8.80 3.02
C ILE A 18 -5.19 -9.59 3.16
N ARG A 19 -5.50 -10.47 2.21
CA ARG A 19 -6.72 -11.31 2.24
C ARG A 19 -6.77 -12.23 3.46
N LYS A 20 -5.62 -12.64 4.01
CA LYS A 20 -5.55 -13.55 5.17
C LYS A 20 -5.45 -12.82 6.50
N LYS A 21 -4.62 -11.78 6.61
CA LYS A 21 -4.46 -10.94 7.81
C LYS A 21 -4.04 -9.52 7.41
N VAL A 22 -4.68 -8.50 7.99
CA VAL A 22 -4.32 -7.08 7.77
C VAL A 22 -3.13 -6.72 8.67
N ARG A 23 -1.97 -7.32 8.40
CA ARG A 23 -0.72 -7.05 9.12
C ARG A 23 0.44 -6.98 8.14
N CYS A 24 1.27 -5.94 8.26
CA CYS A 24 2.49 -5.86 7.47
C CYS A 24 3.45 -7.00 7.86
N PRO A 25 3.93 -7.83 6.92
CA PRO A 25 4.84 -8.93 7.20
C PRO A 25 6.25 -8.49 7.65
N HIS A 26 6.58 -7.20 7.54
CA HIS A 26 7.92 -6.69 7.85
C HIS A 26 8.03 -5.93 9.17
N CYS A 27 6.94 -5.33 9.65
CA CYS A 27 6.95 -4.51 10.87
C CYS A 27 5.78 -4.80 11.81
N GLY A 28 4.82 -5.65 11.41
CA GLY A 28 3.69 -5.99 12.28
C GLY A 28 2.60 -4.91 12.40
N SER A 29 2.77 -3.76 11.75
CA SER A 29 1.79 -2.69 11.74
C SER A 29 0.49 -3.10 11.02
N ARG A 30 -0.61 -2.46 11.42
CA ARG A 30 -1.97 -2.77 10.95
C ARG A 30 -2.51 -1.75 9.94
N ILE A 31 -1.74 -0.70 9.65
CA ILE A 31 -2.15 0.41 8.78
C ILE A 31 -1.47 0.26 7.43
N LEU A 32 -2.28 -0.08 6.42
CA LEU A 32 -1.87 -0.28 5.03
C LEU A 32 -2.68 0.65 4.13
N PHE A 33 -2.04 1.32 3.18
CA PHE A 33 -2.71 2.20 2.22
C PHE A 33 -2.51 1.73 0.79
N LYS A 34 -3.49 1.96 -0.07
CA LYS A 34 -3.43 1.56 -1.48
C LYS A 34 -2.43 2.47 -2.22
N ALA A 35 -1.46 1.87 -2.89
CA ALA A 35 -0.53 2.64 -3.71
C ALA A 35 -1.24 3.18 -4.96
N ARG A 36 -0.93 4.43 -5.35
CA ARG A 36 -1.37 4.98 -6.64
C ARG A 36 -0.65 4.23 -7.76
N LYS A 37 -1.39 3.86 -8.81
CA LYS A 37 -0.85 3.15 -9.97
C LYS A 37 -0.34 4.10 -11.05
N SER A 38 -1.00 5.24 -11.20
CA SER A 38 -0.73 6.21 -12.26
C SER A 38 -0.64 7.61 -11.66
N VAL A 39 0.23 8.41 -12.26
CA VAL A 39 0.32 9.84 -11.98
C VAL A 39 -0.78 10.55 -12.77
N THR A 40 -1.58 11.36 -12.10
CA THR A 40 -2.56 12.23 -12.75
C THR A 40 -1.90 13.56 -13.06
N LEU A 41 -1.80 13.91 -14.34
CA LEU A 41 -1.37 15.23 -14.79
C LEU A 41 -2.51 16.21 -14.56
N VAL A 42 -2.35 17.11 -13.58
CA VAL A 42 -3.33 18.15 -13.27
C VAL A 42 -2.79 19.48 -13.80
N LYS A 43 -3.57 20.19 -14.62
CA LYS A 43 -3.22 21.54 -15.08
C LYS A 43 -3.33 22.51 -13.90
N ALA A 44 -2.32 23.34 -13.69
CA ALA A 44 -2.45 24.48 -12.78
C ALA A 44 -3.46 25.47 -13.37
N ARG A 45 -4.42 25.93 -12.56
CA ARG A 45 -5.44 26.93 -12.93
C ARG A 45 -5.18 28.21 -12.16
#